data_AF-A0A6G2HEZ7-F1
#
_entry.id   AF-A0A6G2HEZ7-F1
#
_cell.length_a   1.000
_cell.length_b   1.000
_cell.length_c   1.000
_cell.angle_alpha   90.00
_cell.angle_beta   90.00
_cell.angle_gamma   90.00
#
_symmetry.space_group_name_H-M   'P 1'
#
loop_
_entity.id
_entity.type
_entity.pdbx_description
1 polymer ?
#
loop_
_entity_poly.entity_id
_entity_poly.type
_entity_poly.pdbx_seq_one_letter_code
_entity_poly.pdbx_strand_id
1 'polypeptide(L)'
;MSHELSRRRYVVGAGATIALGALAGCAGNGDGDDAAGSDDAANGDDAVNGDDAVNGDDAGGEEVPAEIDDYLADARLYDGTVADHTGTGEVTVAVGGGPDGLAFDPPAIRVDAGTTVVWEWTGAGGAHNVESDDGSAT
;
A
#
# COMPACT_ATOMS: atom_id res chain seq x y z
N MET A 1 -28.11 48.26 -6.44
CA MET A 1 -26.67 48.51 -6.17
C MET A 1 -26.22 47.45 -5.18
N SER A 2 -25.44 46.51 -5.68
CA SER A 2 -24.91 45.34 -4.98
C SER A 2 -23.92 45.77 -3.90
N HIS A 3 -24.14 45.34 -2.65
CA HIS A 3 -23.12 45.39 -1.62
C HIS A 3 -22.37 44.06 -1.63
N GLU A 4 -21.25 44.04 -2.34
CA GLU A 4 -20.22 43.01 -2.19
C GLU A 4 -19.62 43.11 -0.79
N LEU A 5 -19.77 42.07 0.03
CA LEU A 5 -19.04 41.95 1.29
C LEU A 5 -18.21 40.67 1.27
N SER A 6 -16.99 40.86 0.77
CA SER A 6 -15.80 40.07 1.07
C SER A 6 -15.81 39.56 2.51
N ARG A 7 -15.73 38.24 2.67
CA ARG A 7 -15.41 37.61 3.96
C ARG A 7 -14.33 36.56 3.75
N ARG A 8 -13.14 37.05 3.37
CA ARG A 8 -11.87 36.34 3.62
C ARG A 8 -11.83 36.00 5.10
N ARG A 9 -12.12 34.76 5.44
CA ARG A 9 -12.03 34.23 6.80
C ARG A 9 -10.63 33.68 6.98
N TYR A 10 -9.76 34.53 7.51
CA TYR A 10 -8.46 34.11 8.04
C TYR A 10 -8.69 33.10 9.17
N VAL A 11 -8.09 31.92 9.06
CA VAL A 11 -7.88 31.03 10.20
C VAL A 11 -6.46 31.28 10.70
N VAL A 12 -6.37 31.90 11.88
CA VAL A 12 -5.17 31.97 12.72
C VAL A 12 -5.39 30.95 13.83
N GLY A 13 -4.50 29.97 13.96
CA GLY A 13 -4.51 28.98 15.02
C GLY A 13 -3.08 28.67 15.46
N ALA A 14 -2.73 29.13 16.66
CA ALA A 14 -1.42 29.01 17.28
C ALA A 14 -1.10 27.55 17.68
N GLY A 15 0.19 27.21 17.68
CA GLY A 15 0.68 25.86 17.97
C GLY A 15 0.56 25.42 19.43
N ALA A 16 0.68 24.11 19.61
CA ALA A 16 1.05 23.46 20.86
C ALA A 16 1.90 22.22 20.54
N THR A 17 3.19 22.27 20.87
CA THR A 17 4.10 21.13 20.88
C THR A 17 3.83 20.28 22.12
N ILE A 18 3.55 18.98 21.96
CA ILE A 18 3.58 18.00 23.06
C ILE A 18 4.65 16.95 22.75
N ALA A 19 5.52 16.75 23.74
CA ALA A 19 6.72 15.93 23.70
C ALA A 19 6.46 14.47 24.11
N LEU A 20 7.20 13.56 23.47
CA LEU A 20 7.75 12.27 23.90
C LEU A 20 6.86 11.29 24.68
N GLY A 21 6.43 10.24 23.99
CA GLY A 21 6.11 8.93 24.56
C GLY A 21 7.00 7.86 23.93
N ALA A 22 8.05 7.43 24.62
CA ALA A 22 8.84 6.25 24.25
C ALA A 22 8.12 5.00 24.77
N LEU A 23 7.57 4.18 23.87
CA LEU A 23 7.10 2.84 24.20
C LEU A 23 8.29 1.88 24.12
N ALA A 24 8.97 1.72 25.26
CA ALA A 24 9.86 0.61 25.50
C ALA A 24 9.02 -0.61 25.90
N GLY A 25 9.08 -1.71 25.14
CA GLY A 25 8.34 -2.91 25.52
C GLY A 25 8.32 -4.04 24.48
N CYS A 26 9.47 -4.61 24.15
CA CYS A 26 9.55 -6.05 23.86
C CYS A 26 11.01 -6.52 24.01
N ALA A 27 11.43 -6.75 25.25
CA ALA A 27 12.58 -7.60 25.55
C ALA A 27 12.03 -8.79 26.35
N GLY A 28 11.55 -9.80 25.61
CA GLY A 28 11.11 -11.08 26.14
C GLY A 28 12.30 -12.04 26.17
N ASN A 29 12.69 -12.41 27.38
CA ASN A 29 13.77 -13.34 27.74
C ASN A 29 13.38 -14.80 27.44
N GLY A 30 14.33 -15.63 27.02
CA GLY A 30 14.11 -17.08 26.86
C GLY A 30 15.35 -17.82 26.39
N ASP A 31 16.33 -17.99 27.30
CA ASP A 31 17.42 -18.96 27.19
C ASP A 31 16.87 -20.39 27.09
N GLY A 32 17.44 -21.18 26.17
CA GLY A 32 17.18 -22.60 25.99
C GLY A 32 18.42 -23.25 25.38
N ASP A 33 19.22 -23.84 26.26
CA ASP A 33 20.47 -24.54 25.96
C ASP A 33 20.27 -25.88 25.22
N ASP A 34 21.39 -26.36 24.68
CA ASP A 34 21.81 -27.77 24.53
C ASP A 34 21.62 -28.52 23.19
N ALA A 35 22.81 -28.72 22.58
CA ALA A 35 23.40 -30.03 22.23
C ALA A 35 23.16 -30.64 20.83
N ALA A 36 24.15 -30.38 19.97
CA ALA A 36 25.09 -31.36 19.40
C ALA A 36 24.61 -32.68 18.74
N GLY A 37 25.11 -32.89 17.51
CA GLY A 37 25.25 -34.18 16.79
C GLY A 37 24.47 -34.18 15.48
N SER A 38 25.05 -33.83 14.31
CA SER A 38 25.91 -34.66 13.43
C SER A 38 25.35 -36.08 13.31
N ASP A 39 24.83 -36.51 12.16
CA ASP A 39 25.63 -36.96 11.00
C ASP A 39 24.79 -37.30 9.73
N ASP A 40 25.50 -37.30 8.61
CA ASP A 40 25.09 -37.58 7.23
C ASP A 40 24.34 -38.91 7.02
N ALA A 41 23.26 -38.86 6.24
CA ALA A 41 22.79 -39.98 5.44
C ALA A 41 22.40 -39.50 4.03
N ALA A 42 23.39 -39.48 3.14
CA ALA A 42 23.19 -39.42 1.71
C ALA A 42 22.62 -40.76 1.20
N ASN A 43 21.47 -40.73 0.52
CA ASN A 43 21.21 -41.57 -0.67
C ASN A 43 19.88 -41.21 -1.34
N GLY A 44 19.89 -41.08 -2.68
CA GLY A 44 18.72 -41.35 -3.52
C GLY A 44 18.30 -40.27 -4.51
N ASP A 45 19.14 -40.01 -5.50
CA ASP A 45 18.90 -39.71 -6.92
C ASP A 45 17.47 -39.33 -7.43
N ASP A 46 17.50 -38.29 -8.28
CA ASP A 46 16.70 -38.10 -9.50
C ASP A 46 15.20 -37.80 -9.43
N ALA A 47 14.89 -36.52 -9.20
CA ALA A 47 14.01 -35.73 -10.09
C ALA A 47 14.02 -34.24 -9.70
N VAL A 48 15.04 -33.49 -10.14
CA VAL A 48 14.93 -32.02 -10.13
C VAL A 48 14.20 -31.64 -11.42
N ASN A 49 12.87 -31.67 -11.38
CA ASN A 49 12.10 -30.80 -12.27
C ASN A 49 12.38 -29.39 -11.76
N GLY A 50 13.28 -28.70 -12.46
CA GLY A 50 13.52 -27.29 -12.23
C GLY A 50 12.27 -26.52 -12.61
N ASP A 51 11.50 -26.17 -11.58
CA ASP A 51 10.60 -25.00 -11.50
C ASP A 51 10.46 -24.63 -10.01
N ASP A 52 11.58 -24.60 -9.27
CA ASP A 52 11.66 -23.92 -7.97
C ASP A 52 11.80 -22.41 -8.22
N ALA A 53 10.73 -21.79 -8.69
CA ALA A 53 10.43 -20.42 -8.30
C ALA A 53 9.75 -20.46 -6.93
N VAL A 54 10.51 -20.85 -5.90
CA VAL A 54 10.15 -20.54 -4.52
C VAL A 54 10.40 -19.05 -4.35
N ASN A 55 9.45 -18.21 -4.78
CA ASN A 55 9.29 -16.89 -4.17
C ASN A 55 8.67 -17.14 -2.80
N GLY A 56 9.55 -17.41 -1.85
CA GLY A 56 9.21 -17.35 -0.44
C GLY A 56 9.02 -15.90 -0.05
N ASP A 57 7.79 -15.42 -0.16
CA ASP A 57 7.27 -14.29 0.60
C ASP A 57 5.98 -14.73 1.27
N ASP A 58 6.13 -15.40 2.41
CA ASP A 58 5.09 -15.52 3.44
C ASP A 58 4.83 -14.11 4.01
N ALA A 59 4.08 -13.31 3.25
CA ALA A 59 3.38 -12.15 3.75
C ALA A 59 1.90 -12.47 3.54
N GLY A 60 1.17 -12.71 4.63
CA GLY A 60 -0.24 -13.15 4.62
C GLY A 60 -1.25 -12.14 4.07
N GLY A 61 -0.98 -11.57 2.89
CA GLY A 61 -1.95 -10.90 2.03
C GLY A 61 -2.60 -11.92 1.11
N GLU A 62 -3.87 -11.68 0.78
CA GLU A 62 -4.54 -12.41 -0.29
C GLU A 62 -3.75 -12.19 -1.60
N GLU A 63 -3.45 -13.27 -2.32
CA GLU A 63 -2.74 -13.16 -3.59
C GLU A 63 -3.55 -12.31 -4.58
N VAL A 64 -2.89 -11.35 -5.24
CA VAL A 64 -3.54 -10.51 -6.24
C VAL A 64 -3.94 -11.41 -7.41
N PRO A 65 -5.22 -11.39 -7.86
CA PRO A 65 -5.63 -12.19 -9.00
C PRO A 65 -4.75 -11.89 -10.22
N ALA A 66 -4.25 -12.92 -10.91
CA ALA A 66 -3.30 -12.76 -12.02
C ALA A 66 -3.79 -11.77 -13.10
N GLU A 67 -5.09 -11.74 -13.39
CA GLU A 67 -5.66 -10.79 -14.36
C GLU A 67 -5.50 -9.32 -13.93
N ILE A 68 -5.54 -9.04 -12.61
CA ILE A 68 -5.32 -7.71 -12.04
C ILE A 68 -3.83 -7.38 -11.98
N ASP A 69 -3.00 -8.35 -11.59
CA ASP A 69 -1.55 -8.19 -11.57
C ASP A 69 -1.01 -7.89 -12.98
N ASP A 70 -1.43 -8.66 -13.99
CA ASP A 70 -1.09 -8.45 -15.40
C ASP A 70 -1.56 -7.08 -15.91
N TYR A 71 -2.77 -6.63 -15.53
CA TYR A 71 -3.30 -5.33 -15.92
C TYR A 71 -2.50 -4.16 -15.31
N LEU A 72 -2.01 -4.32 -14.08
CA LEU A 72 -1.28 -3.30 -13.33
C LEU A 72 0.24 -3.39 -13.50
N ALA A 73 0.78 -4.40 -14.19
CA ALA A 73 2.21 -4.65 -14.32
C ALA A 73 3.02 -3.45 -14.81
N ASP A 74 2.45 -2.63 -15.70
CA ASP A 74 3.08 -1.41 -16.23
C ASP A 74 2.71 -0.12 -15.47
N ALA A 75 1.85 -0.22 -14.45
CA ALA A 75 1.43 0.92 -13.64
C ALA A 75 2.58 1.41 -12.75
N ARG A 76 2.75 2.75 -12.69
CA ARG A 76 3.79 3.34 -11.84
C ARG A 76 3.51 3.04 -10.37
N LEU A 77 4.58 2.70 -9.65
CA LEU A 77 4.60 2.35 -8.22
C LEU A 77 3.90 1.03 -7.85
N TYR A 78 3.29 0.32 -8.81
CA TYR A 78 2.77 -1.01 -8.53
C TYR A 78 3.92 -2.00 -8.31
N ASP A 79 3.82 -2.78 -7.25
CA ASP A 79 4.85 -3.72 -6.79
C ASP A 79 4.33 -5.16 -6.66
N GLY A 80 3.20 -5.47 -7.29
CA GLY A 80 2.51 -6.76 -7.17
C GLY A 80 1.58 -6.84 -5.96
N THR A 81 1.37 -5.73 -5.23
CA THR A 81 0.48 -5.70 -4.06
C THR A 81 -0.69 -4.73 -4.22
N VAL A 82 -1.81 -5.06 -3.57
CA VAL A 82 -3.00 -4.21 -3.50
C VAL A 82 -3.22 -3.78 -2.06
N ALA A 83 -3.31 -2.49 -1.81
CA ALA A 83 -3.59 -1.97 -0.47
C ALA A 83 -5.04 -2.30 -0.06
N ASP A 84 -5.21 -3.08 1.00
CA ASP A 84 -6.53 -3.47 1.49
C ASP A 84 -7.17 -2.36 2.34
N HIS A 85 -8.29 -1.83 1.85
CA HIS A 85 -9.15 -0.85 2.50
C HIS A 85 -10.59 -1.38 2.66
N THR A 86 -10.78 -2.70 2.62
CA THR A 86 -12.07 -3.31 3.01
C THR A 86 -12.44 -2.94 4.45
N GLY A 87 -13.73 -2.80 4.73
CA GLY A 87 -14.26 -2.31 6.00
C GLY A 87 -14.12 -0.80 6.23
N THR A 88 -13.51 -0.06 5.29
CA THR A 88 -13.36 1.41 5.39
C THR A 88 -14.48 2.14 4.62
N GLY A 89 -14.96 3.25 5.18
CA GLY A 89 -16.00 4.07 4.55
C GLY A 89 -15.47 5.08 3.53
N GLU A 90 -14.20 5.46 3.66
CA GLU A 90 -13.53 6.42 2.79
C GLU A 90 -12.04 6.08 2.68
N VAL A 91 -11.49 6.26 1.48
CA VAL A 91 -10.07 6.11 1.18
C VAL A 91 -9.63 7.25 0.27
N THR A 92 -8.47 7.83 0.55
CA THR A 92 -7.87 8.87 -0.29
C THR A 92 -6.77 8.28 -1.14
N VAL A 93 -6.81 8.57 -2.44
CA VAL A 93 -5.74 8.27 -3.40
C VAL A 93 -5.18 9.59 -3.92
N ALA A 94 -3.87 9.76 -3.78
CA ALA A 94 -3.19 10.94 -4.29
C ALA A 94 -3.05 10.84 -5.82
N VAL A 95 -3.35 11.94 -6.50
CA VAL A 95 -3.14 12.14 -7.94
C VAL A 95 -1.89 12.99 -8.12
N GLY A 96 -0.85 12.36 -8.65
CA GLY A 96 0.49 12.93 -8.76
C GLY A 96 1.41 12.51 -7.61
N GLY A 97 1.38 11.22 -7.27
CA GLY A 97 2.31 10.56 -6.35
C GLY A 97 3.62 10.13 -7.01
N GLY A 98 4.53 9.57 -6.20
CA GLY A 98 5.87 9.15 -6.62
C GLY A 98 6.85 10.31 -6.82
N PRO A 99 8.14 10.00 -7.10
CA PRO A 99 9.21 11.00 -7.14
C PRO A 99 9.03 12.05 -8.24
N ASP A 100 8.43 11.67 -9.37
CA ASP A 100 8.18 12.56 -10.50
C ASP A 100 6.74 13.14 -10.50
N GLY A 101 5.90 12.74 -9.55
CA GLY A 101 4.50 13.17 -9.45
C GLY A 101 3.62 12.63 -10.58
N LEU A 102 3.93 11.46 -11.16
CA LEU A 102 3.25 10.90 -12.33
C LEU A 102 2.49 9.59 -12.04
N ALA A 103 2.21 9.30 -10.77
CA ALA A 103 1.52 8.09 -10.34
C ALA A 103 0.25 8.40 -9.53
N PHE A 104 -0.61 7.38 -9.38
CA PHE A 104 -1.53 7.32 -8.25
C PHE A 104 -0.81 6.74 -7.04
N ASP A 105 -1.18 7.17 -5.83
CA ASP A 105 -0.60 6.66 -4.59
C ASP A 105 -1.68 6.52 -3.50
N PRO A 106 -2.02 5.30 -3.06
CA PRO A 106 -1.49 4.01 -3.55
C PRO A 106 -1.88 3.71 -5.02
N PRO A 107 -1.10 2.89 -5.73
CA PRO A 107 -1.36 2.55 -7.14
C PRO A 107 -2.53 1.59 -7.33
N ALA A 108 -2.86 0.80 -6.29
CA ALA A 108 -3.95 -0.15 -6.30
C ALA A 108 -4.57 -0.27 -4.90
N ILE A 109 -5.90 -0.26 -4.83
CA ILE A 109 -6.67 -0.42 -3.58
C ILE A 109 -7.78 -1.45 -3.75
N ARG A 110 -8.08 -2.17 -2.67
CA ARG A 110 -9.27 -3.00 -2.54
C ARG A 110 -10.24 -2.34 -1.57
N VAL A 111 -11.49 -2.19 -1.96
CA VAL A 111 -12.54 -1.55 -1.14
C VAL A 111 -13.83 -2.34 -1.16
N ASP A 112 -14.70 -2.11 -0.18
CA ASP A 112 -16.07 -2.61 -0.23
C ASP A 112 -16.94 -1.76 -1.15
N ALA A 113 -18.02 -2.35 -1.67
CA ALA A 113 -19.02 -1.59 -2.42
C ALA A 113 -19.65 -0.51 -1.52
N GLY A 114 -19.69 0.72 -2.02
CA GLY A 114 -20.20 1.88 -1.27
C GLY A 114 -19.13 2.66 -0.49
N THR A 115 -17.86 2.23 -0.48
CA THR A 115 -16.74 3.05 0.00
C THR A 115 -16.57 4.29 -0.87
N THR A 116 -16.32 5.45 -0.26
CA THR A 116 -16.01 6.70 -0.98
C THR A 116 -14.52 6.74 -1.32
N VAL A 117 -14.17 6.84 -2.60
CA VAL A 117 -12.79 7.06 -3.03
C VAL A 117 -12.58 8.56 -3.31
N VAL A 118 -11.69 9.18 -2.56
CA VAL A 118 -11.34 10.60 -2.68
C VAL A 118 -10.05 10.74 -3.47
N TRP A 119 -10.11 11.41 -4.61
CA TRP A 119 -8.93 11.73 -5.42
C TRP A 119 -8.35 13.08 -5.00
N GLU A 120 -7.18 13.08 -4.36
CA GLU A 120 -6.51 14.30 -3.89
C GLU A 120 -5.39 14.72 -4.83
N TRP A 121 -5.51 15.91 -5.42
CA TRP A 121 -4.52 16.45 -6.34
C TRP A 121 -3.32 17.03 -5.59
N THR A 122 -2.14 16.43 -5.76
CA THR A 122 -0.92 16.92 -5.10
C THR A 122 -0.35 18.19 -5.76
N GLY A 123 -0.68 18.39 -7.04
CA GLY A 123 -0.10 19.44 -7.88
C GLY A 123 1.28 19.10 -8.46
N ALA A 124 1.84 17.92 -8.16
CA ALA A 124 3.08 17.43 -8.75
C ALA A 124 2.84 16.80 -10.14
N GLY A 125 3.88 16.73 -10.97
CA GLY A 125 3.83 16.10 -12.30
C GLY A 125 3.00 16.80 -13.38
N GLY A 126 2.29 17.88 -13.05
CA GLY A 126 1.55 18.71 -14.01
C GLY A 126 0.07 18.39 -14.05
N ALA A 127 -0.49 18.30 -15.27
CA ALA A 127 -1.91 17.99 -15.45
C ALA A 127 -2.13 16.48 -15.44
N HIS A 128 -3.12 16.04 -14.68
CA HIS A 128 -3.61 14.65 -14.68
C HIS A 128 -5.12 14.63 -14.96
N ASN A 129 -5.70 13.44 -14.95
CA ASN A 129 -7.13 13.16 -14.92
C ASN A 129 -7.38 11.92 -14.05
N VAL A 130 -8.67 11.64 -13.78
CA VAL A 130 -9.14 10.36 -13.26
C VAL A 130 -10.20 9.88 -14.23
N GLU A 131 -10.05 8.65 -14.70
CA GLU A 131 -10.94 8.03 -15.67
C GLU A 131 -11.15 6.57 -15.29
N SER A 132 -12.39 6.11 -15.38
CA SER A 132 -12.75 4.71 -15.19
C SER A 132 -12.75 4.00 -16.54
N ASP A 133 -12.32 2.74 -16.56
CA ASP A 133 -12.41 1.93 -17.77
C ASP A 133 -13.88 1.58 -18.10
N ASP A 134 -14.18 1.48 -19.39
CA ASP A 134 -15.51 1.18 -19.89
C ASP A 134 -15.96 -0.20 -19.39
N GLY A 135 -17.04 -0.23 -18.60
CA GLY A 135 -17.56 -1.47 -18.01
C GLY A 135 -17.05 -1.79 -16.60
N SER A 136 -16.27 -0.91 -15.97
CA SER A 136 -16.02 -0.99 -14.53
C SER A 136 -17.34 -0.92 -13.75
N ALA A 137 -17.44 -1.64 -12.64
CA ALA A 137 -18.64 -1.64 -11.80
C ALA A 137 -19.01 -0.21 -11.36
N THR A 138 -20.29 0.15 -11.50
CA THR A 138 -20.86 1.45 -11.07
C THR A 138 -21.59 1.34 -9.75
#